data_AF-A0A8J8NQB0-F1
#
_entry.id   AF-A0A8J8NQB0-F1
#
_cell.length_a   1.000
_cell.length_b   1.000
_cell.length_c   1.000
_cell.angle_alpha   90.00
_cell.angle_beta   90.00
_cell.angle_gamma   90.00
#
_symmetry.space_group_name_H-M   'P 1'
#
loop_
_entity.id
_entity.type
_entity.pdbx_description
1 polymer ?
#
loop_
_entity_poly.entity_id
_entity_poly.type
_entity_poly.pdbx_seq_one_letter_code
_entity_poly.pdbx_strand_id
1 'polypeptide(L)'
;MEKETIKTTCDQDMAAAGFEMIPATVYEETFRLRVATYNILNTSDRYDEREKLLKKNLYELNADVVGLQEVAFGSNQLDELKTPRGKHIRHSIDQTYRRGQGYQVYEAPFQCPEFHSEMLLDPRARCDGNVMMVCPTLGQHGAKVVKHEIMHLSAFLNCQRLEVELKDRTKVHIVNLHLHDLVSEEQVRVHQIQNVVYWINKRSENDCVAWILAEGGGFLSAYKEFHGQEPEKTYNTGLISPYMDTDPPCTVDYIFYRPGKGMSPDAVKLKYAKVMGDAHDPEDHTIYGSDHYPLVAEFDIQIKPIEGSAHSSESESVLHQNKFVHHQHHVAMVLQ
;
A
#
# COMPACT_ATOMS: atom_id res chain seq x y z
N MET A 1 34.81 -18.47 44.33
CA MET A 1 33.70 -18.77 43.41
C MET A 1 33.90 -17.92 42.17
N GLU A 2 34.69 -18.43 41.23
CA GLU A 2 34.93 -17.80 39.93
C GLU A 2 33.75 -18.12 39.00
N LYS A 3 33.29 -17.11 38.26
CA LYS A 3 32.22 -17.24 37.27
C LYS A 3 32.83 -17.70 35.94
N GLU A 4 32.60 -18.94 35.57
CA GLU A 4 32.87 -19.43 34.21
C GLU A 4 31.93 -18.77 33.20
N THR A 5 32.53 -18.23 32.14
CA THR A 5 31.83 -17.65 31.00
C THR A 5 31.62 -18.75 29.96
N ILE A 6 30.38 -19.19 29.78
CA ILE A 6 30.00 -20.14 28.72
C ILE A 6 30.12 -19.40 27.38
N LYS A 7 31.19 -19.68 26.63
CA LYS A 7 31.28 -19.34 25.20
C LYS A 7 30.50 -20.39 24.42
N THR A 8 29.44 -19.96 23.75
CA THR A 8 28.64 -20.80 22.85
C THR A 8 29.48 -21.17 21.63
N THR A 9 29.66 -22.48 21.41
CA THR A 9 30.48 -23.12 20.37
C THR A 9 29.91 -23.05 18.94
N CYS A 10 28.83 -22.29 18.71
CA CYS A 10 28.12 -22.30 17.43
C CYS A 10 28.96 -21.68 16.28
N ASP A 11 29.78 -20.68 16.58
CA ASP A 11 30.49 -19.92 15.53
C ASP A 11 31.74 -20.63 14.99
N GLN A 12 32.29 -21.60 15.73
CA GLN A 12 33.53 -22.28 15.35
C GLN A 12 33.31 -23.44 14.38
N ASP A 13 32.13 -24.07 14.41
CA ASP A 13 31.82 -25.23 13.54
C ASP A 13 31.41 -24.81 12.11
N MET A 14 30.92 -23.58 11.90
CA MET A 14 30.51 -23.09 10.57
C MET A 14 31.71 -22.78 9.65
N ALA A 15 32.85 -22.34 10.21
CA ALA A 15 34.04 -21.99 9.45
C ALA A 15 34.75 -23.22 8.84
N ALA A 16 34.60 -24.40 9.43
CA ALA A 16 35.22 -25.64 8.94
C ALA A 16 34.53 -26.21 7.69
N ALA A 17 33.32 -25.78 7.39
CA ALA A 17 32.51 -26.29 6.27
C ALA A 17 32.72 -25.55 4.93
N GLY A 18 33.65 -24.59 4.87
CA GLY A 18 33.93 -23.83 3.63
C GLY A 18 32.77 -22.93 3.17
N PHE A 19 31.78 -22.68 4.04
CA PHE A 19 30.78 -21.65 3.79
C PHE A 19 31.42 -20.29 4.09
N GLU A 20 31.70 -19.51 3.04
CA GLU A 20 32.00 -18.10 3.21
C GLU A 20 30.86 -17.45 3.98
N MET A 21 31.16 -16.98 5.19
CA MET A 21 30.29 -16.07 5.93
C MET A 21 30.10 -14.82 5.05
N ILE A 22 28.93 -14.71 4.43
CA ILE A 22 28.52 -13.46 3.78
C ILE A 22 28.53 -12.42 4.91
N PRO A 23 29.40 -11.39 4.85
CA PRO A 23 29.46 -10.39 5.91
C PRO A 23 28.06 -9.81 6.12
N ALA A 24 27.65 -9.72 7.39
CA ALA A 24 26.38 -9.13 7.77
C ALA A 24 26.28 -7.77 7.08
N THR A 25 25.37 -7.66 6.11
CA THR A 25 25.21 -6.43 5.34
C THR A 25 24.65 -5.40 6.32
N VAL A 26 25.44 -4.39 6.68
CA VAL A 26 24.98 -3.33 7.56
C VAL A 26 24.05 -2.45 6.74
N TYR A 27 22.73 -2.60 6.97
CA TYR A 27 21.73 -1.70 6.43
C TYR A 27 21.71 -0.44 7.30
N GLU A 28 22.29 0.65 6.82
CA GLU A 28 22.32 1.92 7.57
C GLU A 28 21.09 2.80 7.34
N GLU A 29 20.30 2.50 6.30
CA GLU A 29 19.12 3.29 5.93
C GLU A 29 17.85 2.44 5.89
N THR A 30 16.72 3.06 6.25
CA THR A 30 15.39 2.46 6.14
C THR A 30 14.48 3.34 5.30
N PHE A 31 13.66 2.70 4.48
CA PHE A 31 12.53 3.31 3.80
C PHE A 31 11.26 3.04 4.60
N ARG A 32 10.54 4.09 4.98
CA ARG A 32 9.26 3.95 5.66
C ARG A 32 8.12 3.93 4.66
N LEU A 33 7.30 2.88 4.71
CA LEU A 33 6.14 2.71 3.86
C LEU A 33 4.88 2.51 4.71
N ARG A 34 3.88 3.36 4.52
CA ARG A 34 2.56 3.21 5.11
C ARG A 34 1.55 2.79 4.05
N VAL A 35 0.93 1.63 4.24
CA VAL A 35 -0.09 1.09 3.33
C VAL A 35 -1.42 0.96 4.04
N ALA A 36 -2.50 1.10 3.30
CA ALA A 36 -3.84 0.90 3.83
C ALA A 36 -4.72 0.12 2.85
N THR A 37 -5.79 -0.49 3.37
CA THR A 37 -6.86 -1.10 2.61
C THR A 37 -8.21 -0.60 3.05
N TYR A 38 -9.15 -0.46 2.12
CA TYR A 38 -10.51 -0.05 2.40
C TYR A 38 -11.48 -0.54 1.31
N ASN A 39 -12.39 -1.46 1.66
CA ASN A 39 -13.58 -1.69 0.83
C ASN A 39 -14.56 -0.52 1.05
N ILE A 40 -14.89 0.19 -0.03
CA ILE A 40 -15.65 1.44 0.05
C ILE A 40 -17.13 1.30 -0.31
N LEU A 41 -17.62 0.08 -0.48
CA LEU A 41 -19.03 -0.24 -0.77
C LEU A 41 -19.57 0.52 -2.00
N ASN A 42 -18.74 0.75 -3.00
CA ASN A 42 -19.13 1.37 -4.27
C ASN A 42 -20.10 2.57 -4.11
N THR A 43 -21.07 2.78 -5.03
CA THR A 43 -22.10 3.83 -4.91
C THR A 43 -23.42 3.36 -4.28
N SER A 44 -23.46 2.14 -3.73
CA SER A 44 -24.56 1.59 -2.95
C SER A 44 -24.79 2.32 -1.63
N ASP A 45 -25.96 2.09 -1.05
CA ASP A 45 -26.24 2.23 0.37
C ASP A 45 -25.93 3.62 0.92
N ARG A 46 -26.82 4.55 0.56
CA ARG A 46 -26.79 5.95 1.04
C ARG A 46 -25.46 6.66 0.72
N TYR A 47 -24.84 6.33 -0.41
CA TYR A 47 -23.53 6.85 -0.82
C TYR A 47 -23.41 8.38 -0.68
N ASP A 48 -24.39 9.14 -1.17
CA ASP A 48 -24.38 10.61 -1.10
C ASP A 48 -24.30 11.14 0.34
N GLU A 49 -24.83 10.41 1.31
CA GLU A 49 -24.82 10.78 2.73
C GLU A 49 -23.48 10.37 3.38
N ARG A 50 -22.95 9.19 3.05
CA ARG A 50 -21.69 8.69 3.64
C ARG A 50 -20.41 9.18 2.96
N GLU A 51 -20.47 9.71 1.74
CA GLU A 51 -19.29 10.11 0.95
C GLU A 51 -18.32 11.02 1.74
N LYS A 52 -18.87 11.97 2.50
CA LYS A 52 -18.06 12.87 3.33
C LYS A 52 -17.25 12.11 4.40
N LEU A 53 -17.87 11.16 5.08
CA LEU A 53 -17.20 10.31 6.08
C LEU A 53 -16.22 9.35 5.42
N LEU A 54 -16.60 8.73 4.29
CA LEU A 54 -15.74 7.88 3.50
C LEU A 54 -14.43 8.60 3.16
N LYS A 55 -14.56 9.81 2.63
CA LYS A 55 -13.41 10.64 2.24
C LYS A 55 -12.59 11.08 3.44
N LYS A 56 -13.23 11.47 4.56
CA LYS A 56 -12.52 11.78 5.80
C LYS A 56 -11.69 10.57 6.26
N ASN A 57 -12.31 9.41 6.38
CA ASN A 57 -11.66 8.16 6.78
C ASN A 57 -10.46 7.87 5.88
N LEU A 58 -10.65 7.93 4.56
CA LEU A 58 -9.62 7.67 3.56
C LEU A 58 -8.35 8.52 3.75
N TYR A 59 -8.50 9.83 3.99
CA TYR A 59 -7.34 10.72 4.17
C TYR A 59 -6.76 10.69 5.58
N GLU A 60 -7.54 10.33 6.60
CA GLU A 60 -7.06 10.08 7.96
C GLU A 60 -6.14 8.86 8.06
N LEU A 61 -6.25 7.90 7.12
CA LEU A 61 -5.30 6.79 6.99
C LEU A 61 -3.87 7.29 6.80
N ASN A 62 -3.72 8.45 6.15
CA ASN A 62 -2.44 9.10 5.89
C ASN A 62 -1.42 8.16 5.20
N ALA A 63 -1.91 7.22 4.40
CA ALA A 63 -1.09 6.18 3.78
C ALA A 63 -0.36 6.71 2.53
N ASP A 64 0.78 6.11 2.24
CA ASP A 64 1.52 6.30 1.00
C ASP A 64 0.85 5.56 -0.16
N VAL A 65 0.28 4.38 0.11
CA VAL A 65 -0.49 3.60 -0.85
C VAL A 65 -1.77 3.10 -0.20
N VAL A 66 -2.92 3.33 -0.84
CA VAL A 66 -4.22 2.81 -0.41
C VAL A 66 -4.75 1.86 -1.48
N GLY A 67 -5.02 0.60 -1.11
CA GLY A 67 -5.81 -0.32 -1.91
C GLY A 67 -7.30 -0.13 -1.61
N LEU A 68 -8.09 0.16 -2.63
CA LEU A 68 -9.54 0.26 -2.54
C LEU A 68 -10.18 -0.91 -3.28
N GLN A 69 -11.22 -1.46 -2.68
CA GLN A 69 -12.11 -2.45 -3.30
C GLN A 69 -13.48 -1.83 -3.55
N GLU A 70 -14.20 -2.39 -4.51
CA GLU A 70 -15.54 -1.96 -4.91
C GLU A 70 -15.63 -0.49 -5.31
N VAL A 71 -14.89 -0.10 -6.33
CA VAL A 71 -14.81 1.31 -6.75
C VAL A 71 -15.61 1.53 -8.02
N ALA A 72 -16.43 2.58 -8.04
CA ALA A 72 -17.01 3.16 -9.23
C ALA A 72 -16.04 4.18 -9.86
N PHE A 73 -15.71 4.01 -11.13
CA PHE A 73 -14.74 4.85 -11.84
C PHE A 73 -15.37 6.15 -12.36
N GLY A 74 -14.50 7.14 -12.60
CA GLY A 74 -14.89 8.46 -13.11
C GLY A 74 -15.61 9.34 -12.07
N SER A 75 -16.50 10.20 -12.57
CA SER A 75 -17.13 11.28 -11.80
C SER A 75 -18.13 10.81 -10.74
N ASN A 76 -18.49 9.53 -10.73
CA ASN A 76 -19.49 9.00 -9.80
C ASN A 76 -18.89 8.74 -8.41
N GLN A 77 -17.58 8.51 -8.31
CA GLN A 77 -16.92 8.24 -7.02
C GLN A 77 -15.40 8.49 -7.06
N LEU A 78 -14.66 7.83 -7.96
CA LEU A 78 -13.19 7.86 -7.91
C LEU A 78 -12.59 9.27 -8.10
N ASP A 79 -13.17 10.08 -8.98
CA ASP A 79 -12.70 11.46 -9.20
C ASP A 79 -12.87 12.35 -7.96
N GLU A 80 -13.88 12.07 -7.13
CA GLU A 80 -14.15 12.75 -5.86
C GLU A 80 -13.18 12.31 -4.76
N LEU A 81 -12.77 11.04 -4.75
CA LEU A 81 -11.90 10.48 -3.71
C LEU A 81 -10.42 10.81 -3.92
N LYS A 82 -9.95 10.88 -5.17
CA LYS A 82 -8.52 11.05 -5.48
C LYS A 82 -7.93 12.40 -5.06
N THR A 83 -8.78 13.41 -4.80
CA THR A 83 -8.34 14.71 -4.29
C THR A 83 -9.19 15.18 -3.10
N PRO A 84 -8.60 15.78 -2.05
CA PRO A 84 -9.36 16.17 -0.87
C PRO A 84 -10.18 17.45 -1.08
N ARG A 85 -9.86 18.25 -2.12
CA ARG A 85 -10.51 19.53 -2.46
C ARG A 85 -10.46 19.80 -3.97
N GLY A 86 -11.45 20.52 -4.48
CA GLY A 86 -11.54 20.94 -5.88
C GLY A 86 -12.84 21.70 -6.15
N LYS A 87 -12.90 22.49 -7.22
CA LYS A 87 -14.13 23.21 -7.62
C LYS A 87 -15.29 22.28 -7.99
N HIS A 88 -14.95 21.04 -8.36
CA HIS A 88 -15.90 20.01 -8.77
C HIS A 88 -16.08 18.95 -7.69
N ILE A 89 -15.67 19.22 -6.44
CA ILE A 89 -15.74 18.27 -5.35
C ILE A 89 -16.95 18.55 -4.48
N ARG A 90 -17.82 17.55 -4.30
CA ARG A 90 -19.02 17.66 -3.45
C ARG A 90 -18.67 17.90 -1.99
N HIS A 91 -17.68 17.19 -1.47
CA HIS A 91 -17.27 17.24 -0.07
C HIS A 91 -15.76 17.51 0.09
N SER A 92 -15.41 18.74 0.44
CA SER A 92 -14.02 19.11 0.77
C SER A 92 -13.67 18.75 2.21
N ILE A 93 -12.49 18.18 2.44
CA ILE A 93 -11.94 17.89 3.79
C ILE A 93 -10.72 18.79 4.10
N ASP A 94 -10.27 18.82 5.36
CA ASP A 94 -9.20 19.72 5.81
C ASP A 94 -7.85 19.50 5.07
N GLN A 95 -7.00 20.53 4.98
CA GLN A 95 -5.72 20.56 4.26
C GLN A 95 -4.52 20.18 5.12
N THR A 96 -4.70 20.00 6.43
CA THR A 96 -3.62 19.68 7.36
C THR A 96 -3.08 18.25 7.20
N TYR A 97 -3.76 17.40 6.42
CA TYR A 97 -3.27 16.07 6.11
C TYR A 97 -1.99 16.13 5.27
N ARG A 98 -1.02 15.30 5.65
CA ARG A 98 0.25 15.08 4.92
C ARG A 98 0.07 14.69 3.45
N ARG A 99 -1.15 14.28 3.08
CA ARG A 99 -1.57 13.79 1.76
C ARG A 99 -2.56 14.75 1.08
N GLY A 100 -2.58 16.02 1.49
CA GLY A 100 -3.49 17.07 1.01
C GLY A 100 -3.40 17.40 -0.49
N GLN A 101 -2.37 16.91 -1.19
CA GLN A 101 -2.23 17.04 -2.65
C GLN A 101 -3.07 15.99 -3.43
N GLY A 102 -3.66 15.02 -2.73
CA GLY A 102 -4.37 13.91 -3.34
C GLY A 102 -3.45 12.75 -3.69
N TYR A 103 -3.97 11.86 -4.54
CA TYR A 103 -3.35 10.61 -4.93
C TYR A 103 -3.28 10.47 -6.44
N GLN A 104 -2.21 9.85 -6.93
CA GLN A 104 -2.17 9.26 -8.26
C GLN A 104 -2.94 7.94 -8.24
N VAL A 105 -3.77 7.70 -9.23
CA VAL A 105 -4.67 6.55 -9.30
C VAL A 105 -4.14 5.51 -10.28
N TYR A 106 -4.20 4.25 -9.89
CA TYR A 106 -3.97 3.08 -10.72
C TYR A 106 -5.24 2.23 -10.68
N GLU A 107 -5.95 2.15 -11.81
CA GLU A 107 -7.25 1.46 -11.94
C GLU A 107 -7.07 0.00 -12.35
N ALA A 108 -7.78 -0.91 -11.69
CA ALA A 108 -7.90 -2.30 -12.11
C ALA A 108 -9.36 -2.62 -12.42
N PRO A 109 -9.81 -2.40 -13.67
CA PRO A 109 -11.19 -2.67 -14.05
C PRO A 109 -11.51 -4.17 -13.98
N PHE A 110 -12.79 -4.47 -13.75
CA PHE A 110 -13.33 -5.79 -14.03
C PHE A 110 -13.30 -6.12 -15.52
N GLN A 111 -13.37 -7.40 -15.87
CA GLN A 111 -13.48 -7.79 -17.29
C GLN A 111 -14.86 -7.43 -17.83
N CYS A 112 -15.88 -7.52 -16.98
CA CYS A 112 -17.25 -7.15 -17.27
C CYS A 112 -17.69 -6.05 -16.30
N PRO A 113 -17.49 -4.76 -16.62
CA PRO A 113 -17.90 -3.63 -15.78
C PRO A 113 -19.41 -3.38 -15.81
N GLU A 114 -20.16 -4.08 -16.67
CA GLU A 114 -21.63 -4.03 -16.74
C GLU A 114 -22.28 -4.79 -15.57
N PHE A 115 -21.88 -4.45 -14.34
CA PHE A 115 -22.69 -4.70 -13.14
C PHE A 115 -23.91 -3.77 -13.20
N HIS A 116 -24.79 -3.96 -14.20
CA HIS A 116 -25.95 -3.13 -14.43
C HIS A 116 -27.20 -3.79 -13.85
N SER A 117 -27.64 -3.22 -12.72
CA SER A 117 -29.01 -3.10 -12.16
C SER A 117 -29.93 -4.31 -12.02
N GLU A 118 -29.84 -5.37 -12.82
CA GLU A 118 -30.76 -6.50 -12.69
C GLU A 118 -30.35 -7.48 -11.59
N MET A 119 -29.05 -7.52 -11.23
CA MET A 119 -28.53 -8.34 -10.13
C MET A 119 -28.35 -7.58 -8.81
N LEU A 120 -28.36 -6.25 -8.85
CA LEU A 120 -28.15 -5.41 -7.67
C LEU A 120 -29.49 -4.94 -7.13
N LEU A 121 -29.66 -5.05 -5.81
CA LEU A 121 -30.86 -4.57 -5.14
C LEU A 121 -30.94 -3.02 -5.16
N ASP A 122 -29.80 -2.32 -5.08
CA ASP A 122 -29.73 -0.85 -5.18
C ASP A 122 -29.56 -0.43 -6.67
N PRO A 123 -30.52 0.30 -7.26
CA PRO A 123 -30.44 0.78 -8.65
C PRO A 123 -29.34 1.82 -8.90
N ARG A 124 -28.72 2.37 -7.84
CA ARG A 124 -27.60 3.32 -7.93
C ARG A 124 -26.25 2.65 -7.78
N ALA A 125 -26.22 1.36 -7.41
CA ALA A 125 -24.99 0.62 -7.23
C ALA A 125 -24.22 0.54 -8.55
N ARG A 126 -22.93 0.87 -8.49
CA ARG A 126 -22.03 0.80 -9.63
C ARG A 126 -20.66 0.40 -9.14
N CYS A 127 -20.12 -0.69 -9.65
CA CYS A 127 -18.81 -1.19 -9.27
C CYS A 127 -18.01 -1.53 -10.54
N ASP A 128 -16.95 -0.77 -10.81
CA ASP A 128 -16.15 -0.91 -12.03
C ASP A 128 -14.85 -1.69 -11.79
N GLY A 129 -14.34 -1.73 -10.55
CA GLY A 129 -13.09 -2.42 -10.26
C GLY A 129 -12.47 -2.14 -8.89
N ASN A 130 -11.18 -2.48 -8.80
CA ASN A 130 -10.30 -2.14 -7.69
C ASN A 130 -9.41 -0.94 -8.07
N VAL A 131 -8.90 -0.22 -7.08
CA VAL A 131 -7.98 0.90 -7.30
C VAL A 131 -6.81 0.83 -6.32
N MET A 132 -5.62 1.20 -6.77
CA MET A 132 -4.54 1.61 -5.89
C MET A 132 -4.27 3.10 -6.04
N MET A 133 -4.30 3.81 -4.92
CA MET A 133 -4.03 5.24 -4.84
C MET A 133 -2.66 5.45 -4.21
N VAL A 134 -1.76 6.14 -4.93
CA VAL A 134 -0.37 6.34 -4.53
C VAL A 134 -0.12 7.82 -4.27
N CYS A 135 0.42 8.14 -3.10
CA CYS A 135 0.74 9.51 -2.75
C CYS A 135 1.91 10.04 -3.61
N PRO A 136 1.80 11.23 -4.22
CA PRO A 136 2.89 11.85 -4.96
C PRO A 136 4.18 12.05 -4.16
N THR A 137 4.10 12.17 -2.82
CA THR A 137 5.30 12.32 -1.98
C THR A 137 6.13 11.05 -1.90
N LEU A 138 5.60 9.89 -2.30
CA LEU A 138 6.38 8.64 -2.39
C LEU A 138 7.63 8.82 -3.27
N GLY A 139 7.49 9.56 -4.38
CA GLY A 139 8.58 9.98 -5.27
C GLY A 139 9.65 10.83 -4.59
N GLN A 140 9.23 11.73 -3.69
CA GLN A 140 10.13 12.62 -2.95
C GLN A 140 11.00 11.86 -1.94
N HIS A 141 10.56 10.68 -1.52
CA HIS A 141 11.31 9.78 -0.65
C HIS A 141 12.17 8.76 -1.42
N GLY A 142 12.31 8.93 -2.74
CA GLY A 142 13.15 8.08 -3.57
C GLY A 142 12.50 6.75 -3.96
N ALA A 143 11.16 6.67 -3.95
CA ALA A 143 10.43 5.49 -4.40
C ALA A 143 9.53 5.84 -5.60
N LYS A 144 9.46 4.96 -6.60
CA LYS A 144 8.65 5.18 -7.80
C LYS A 144 7.91 3.92 -8.19
N VAL A 145 6.67 4.06 -8.66
CA VAL A 145 5.95 2.96 -9.29
C VAL A 145 6.59 2.70 -10.65
N VAL A 146 7.11 1.48 -10.86
CA VAL A 146 7.77 1.07 -12.12
C VAL A 146 6.90 0.12 -12.93
N LYS A 147 5.91 -0.52 -12.31
CA LYS A 147 5.02 -1.45 -13.00
C LYS A 147 3.65 -1.49 -12.33
N HIS A 148 2.63 -1.67 -13.15
CA HIS A 148 1.26 -1.90 -12.74
C HIS A 148 0.71 -3.08 -13.55
N GLU A 149 0.26 -4.13 -12.86
CA GLU A 149 -0.25 -5.36 -13.48
C GLU A 149 -1.59 -5.76 -12.86
N ILE A 150 -2.41 -6.44 -13.65
CA ILE A 150 -3.72 -6.95 -13.25
C ILE A 150 -3.80 -8.42 -13.63
N MET A 151 -4.31 -9.25 -12.73
CA MET A 151 -4.72 -10.63 -12.99
C MET A 151 -6.21 -10.75 -12.68
N HIS A 152 -7.01 -11.14 -13.67
CA HIS A 152 -8.42 -11.39 -13.45
C HIS A 152 -8.61 -12.76 -12.77
N LEU A 153 -9.45 -12.77 -11.74
CA LEU A 153 -9.84 -13.96 -10.99
C LEU A 153 -11.21 -14.49 -11.44
N SER A 154 -12.05 -13.58 -11.92
CA SER A 154 -13.32 -13.87 -12.58
C SER A 154 -13.68 -12.68 -13.49
N ALA A 155 -14.88 -12.68 -14.06
CA ALA A 155 -15.39 -11.54 -14.81
C ALA A 155 -15.47 -10.25 -13.98
N PHE A 156 -15.62 -10.38 -12.66
CA PHE A 156 -15.94 -9.30 -11.72
C PHE A 156 -14.94 -9.18 -10.56
N LEU A 157 -13.85 -9.94 -10.57
CA LEU A 157 -12.84 -9.90 -9.52
C LEU A 157 -11.46 -9.87 -10.17
N ASN A 158 -10.57 -9.09 -9.59
CA ASN A 158 -9.19 -9.02 -10.02
C ASN A 158 -8.23 -8.88 -8.84
N CYS A 159 -6.99 -9.26 -9.11
CA CYS A 159 -5.83 -9.03 -8.29
C CYS A 159 -4.98 -7.96 -8.99
N GLN A 160 -4.74 -6.84 -8.32
CA GLN A 160 -3.98 -5.72 -8.82
C GLN A 160 -2.61 -5.67 -8.15
N ARG A 161 -1.53 -5.44 -8.90
CA ARG A 161 -0.16 -5.32 -8.37
C ARG A 161 0.50 -4.03 -8.83
N LEU A 162 1.10 -3.31 -7.88
CA LEU A 162 2.10 -2.28 -8.14
C LEU A 162 3.49 -2.78 -7.77
N GLU A 163 4.45 -2.55 -8.65
CA GLU A 163 5.87 -2.67 -8.36
C GLU A 163 6.42 -1.28 -8.04
N VAL A 164 6.88 -1.09 -6.82
CA VAL A 164 7.51 0.15 -6.36
C VAL A 164 9.00 -0.10 -6.23
N GLU A 165 9.81 0.60 -7.03
CA GLU A 165 11.26 0.58 -6.93
C GLU A 165 11.72 1.67 -5.94
N LEU A 166 12.46 1.27 -4.91
CA LEU A 166 13.10 2.15 -3.94
C LEU A 166 14.44 2.68 -4.47
N LYS A 167 15.05 3.62 -3.75
CA LYS A 167 16.27 4.35 -4.20
C LYS A 167 17.48 3.45 -4.43
N ASP A 168 17.57 2.34 -3.71
CA ASP A 168 18.62 1.32 -3.80
C ASP A 168 18.27 0.20 -4.81
N ARG A 169 17.20 0.40 -5.60
CA ARG A 169 16.64 -0.58 -6.55
C ARG A 169 15.96 -1.78 -5.91
N THR A 170 15.83 -1.81 -4.58
CA THR A 170 14.95 -2.77 -3.90
C THR A 170 13.53 -2.57 -4.41
N LYS A 171 12.84 -3.67 -4.71
CA LYS A 171 11.46 -3.60 -5.17
C LYS A 171 10.51 -4.02 -4.07
N VAL A 172 9.41 -3.30 -3.98
CA VAL A 172 8.27 -3.59 -3.11
C VAL A 172 7.07 -3.86 -3.99
N HIS A 173 6.46 -5.02 -3.80
CA HIS A 173 5.26 -5.44 -4.51
C HIS A 173 4.07 -5.17 -3.61
N ILE A 174 3.19 -4.26 -4.03
CA ILE A 174 1.95 -3.97 -3.32
C ILE A 174 0.81 -4.60 -4.11
N VAL A 175 0.04 -5.45 -3.46
CA VAL A 175 -1.04 -6.21 -4.09
C VAL A 175 -2.35 -5.83 -3.46
N ASN A 176 -3.33 -5.46 -4.27
CA ASN A 176 -4.71 -5.19 -3.88
C ASN A 176 -5.63 -6.26 -4.46
N LEU A 177 -6.53 -6.80 -3.64
CA LEU A 177 -7.36 -7.94 -4.00
C LEU A 177 -8.77 -7.77 -3.42
N HIS A 178 -9.78 -8.25 -4.15
CA HIS A 178 -11.11 -8.52 -3.61
C HIS A 178 -11.45 -9.97 -3.99
N LEU A 179 -11.67 -10.82 -2.99
CA LEU A 179 -11.97 -12.24 -3.19
C LEU A 179 -13.47 -12.47 -3.35
N HIS A 180 -13.84 -13.70 -3.68
CA HIS A 180 -15.25 -14.10 -3.73
C HIS A 180 -15.94 -13.93 -2.37
N ASP A 181 -17.07 -13.25 -2.39
CA ASP A 181 -17.86 -12.73 -1.29
C ASP A 181 -18.75 -13.78 -0.61
N LEU A 182 -19.30 -14.75 -1.35
CA LEU A 182 -20.23 -15.73 -0.76
C LEU A 182 -19.55 -16.59 0.31
N VAL A 183 -19.97 -16.43 1.57
CA VAL A 183 -19.37 -17.09 2.74
C VAL A 183 -19.30 -18.61 2.57
N SER A 184 -20.35 -19.21 2.02
CA SER A 184 -20.47 -20.66 1.78
C SER A 184 -19.50 -21.20 0.71
N GLU A 185 -18.84 -20.35 -0.07
CA GLU A 185 -17.97 -20.73 -1.17
C GLU A 185 -16.48 -20.58 -0.87
N GLU A 186 -16.05 -21.05 0.31
CA GLU A 186 -14.65 -21.01 0.76
C GLU A 186 -13.68 -21.62 -0.25
N GLN A 187 -14.05 -22.72 -0.90
CA GLN A 187 -13.22 -23.36 -1.92
C GLN A 187 -12.87 -22.42 -3.06
N VAL A 188 -13.77 -21.51 -3.46
CA VAL A 188 -13.51 -20.55 -4.54
C VAL A 188 -12.43 -19.57 -4.08
N ARG A 189 -12.55 -19.03 -2.86
CA ARG A 189 -11.54 -18.15 -2.26
C ARG A 189 -10.18 -18.86 -2.16
N VAL A 190 -10.13 -20.11 -1.71
CA VAL A 190 -8.88 -20.88 -1.62
C VAL A 190 -8.21 -21.00 -2.99
N HIS A 191 -8.95 -21.34 -4.05
CA HIS A 191 -8.39 -21.42 -5.40
C HIS A 191 -7.92 -20.05 -5.91
N GLN A 192 -8.67 -18.98 -5.65
CA GLN A 192 -8.27 -17.62 -5.99
C GLN A 192 -6.95 -17.24 -5.29
N ILE A 193 -6.83 -17.48 -3.99
CA ILE A 193 -5.61 -17.22 -3.21
C ILE A 193 -4.43 -18.02 -3.76
N GLN A 194 -4.61 -19.31 -4.06
CA GLN A 194 -3.56 -20.14 -4.65
C GLN A 194 -3.04 -19.56 -5.98
N ASN A 195 -3.95 -19.12 -6.86
CA ASN A 195 -3.58 -18.49 -8.12
C ASN A 195 -2.84 -17.16 -7.91
N VAL A 196 -3.28 -16.35 -6.94
CA VAL A 196 -2.62 -15.09 -6.57
C VAL A 196 -1.22 -15.33 -6.00
N VAL A 197 -1.07 -16.25 -5.04
CA VAL A 197 0.23 -16.66 -4.48
C VAL A 197 1.17 -17.11 -5.60
N TYR A 198 0.71 -17.98 -6.50
CA TYR A 198 1.50 -18.46 -7.63
C TYR A 198 1.93 -17.30 -8.54
N TRP A 199 0.98 -16.44 -8.93
CA TRP A 199 1.21 -15.30 -9.82
C TRP A 199 2.25 -14.32 -9.27
N ILE A 200 2.22 -14.05 -7.97
CA ILE A 200 3.15 -13.14 -7.28
C ILE A 200 4.51 -13.80 -7.08
N ASN A 201 4.55 -15.07 -6.64
CA ASN A 201 5.81 -15.79 -6.48
C ASN A 201 6.64 -15.83 -7.77
N LYS A 202 5.98 -15.91 -8.93
CA LYS A 202 6.64 -15.85 -10.24
C LYS A 202 7.21 -14.47 -10.63
N ARG A 203 6.85 -13.42 -9.89
CA ARG A 203 7.22 -12.02 -10.17
C ARG A 203 8.12 -11.40 -9.11
N SER A 204 8.12 -11.93 -7.89
CA SER A 204 8.75 -11.31 -6.71
C SER A 204 9.94 -12.13 -6.16
N GLU A 205 10.69 -12.83 -7.02
CA GLU A 205 11.67 -13.84 -6.58
C GLU A 205 12.79 -13.32 -5.66
N ASN A 206 13.01 -11.99 -5.54
CA ASN A 206 13.98 -11.39 -4.61
C ASN A 206 13.46 -10.14 -3.88
N ASP A 207 12.14 -9.92 -3.83
CA ASP A 207 11.55 -8.61 -3.53
C ASP A 207 10.60 -8.64 -2.32
N CYS A 208 10.48 -7.53 -1.61
CA CYS A 208 9.52 -7.39 -0.50
C CYS A 208 8.09 -7.38 -1.04
N VAL A 209 7.15 -8.02 -0.34
CA VAL A 209 5.75 -8.08 -0.77
C VAL A 209 4.81 -7.67 0.36
N ALA A 210 4.00 -6.64 0.13
CA ALA A 210 2.85 -6.26 0.93
C ALA A 210 1.56 -6.67 0.19
N TRP A 211 0.74 -7.48 0.84
CA TRP A 211 -0.55 -7.96 0.39
C TRP A 211 -1.66 -7.20 1.09
N ILE A 212 -2.72 -6.97 0.34
CA ILE A 212 -4.00 -6.52 0.85
C ILE A 212 -5.00 -7.62 0.48
N LEU A 213 -5.57 -8.26 1.52
CA LEU A 213 -6.50 -9.40 1.54
C LEU A 213 -5.94 -10.80 1.17
N ALA A 214 -5.74 -11.68 2.19
CA ALA A 214 -5.80 -13.17 2.21
C ALA A 214 -4.80 -13.87 3.17
N GLU A 215 -5.26 -14.76 4.06
CA GLU A 215 -4.40 -15.63 4.89
C GLU A 215 -3.75 -16.75 4.06
N GLY A 216 -2.47 -17.08 4.35
CA GLY A 216 -1.76 -18.24 3.80
C GLY A 216 -0.42 -17.91 3.13
N GLY A 217 0.26 -18.90 2.55
CA GLY A 217 1.40 -18.67 1.63
C GLY A 217 2.71 -18.15 2.24
N GLY A 218 2.88 -18.25 3.57
CA GLY A 218 4.07 -17.75 4.27
C GLY A 218 4.04 -16.23 4.55
N PHE A 219 2.87 -15.61 4.42
CA PHE A 219 2.65 -14.22 4.80
C PHE A 219 2.22 -14.10 6.26
N LEU A 220 2.55 -12.97 6.86
CA LEU A 220 2.20 -12.59 8.23
C LEU A 220 1.07 -11.56 8.22
N SER A 221 0.05 -11.72 9.05
CA SER A 221 -0.96 -10.66 9.27
C SER A 221 -0.30 -9.53 10.04
N ALA A 222 -0.26 -8.34 9.45
CA ALA A 222 0.30 -7.16 10.10
C ALA A 222 -0.45 -6.84 11.40
N TYR A 223 -1.79 -6.94 11.40
CA TYR A 223 -2.55 -6.62 12.60
C TYR A 223 -2.26 -7.63 13.72
N LYS A 224 -2.31 -8.93 13.43
CA LYS A 224 -2.02 -9.98 14.42
C LYS A 224 -0.60 -9.97 14.92
N GLU A 225 0.38 -9.67 14.06
CA GLU A 225 1.75 -9.54 14.51
C GLU A 225 1.94 -8.36 15.47
N PHE A 226 1.27 -7.23 15.21
CA PHE A 226 1.37 -6.04 16.06
C PHE A 226 0.59 -6.17 17.38
N HIS A 227 -0.60 -6.75 17.36
CA HIS A 227 -1.53 -6.81 18.50
C HIS A 227 -1.56 -8.18 19.22
N GLY A 228 -0.94 -9.21 18.64
CA GLY A 228 -1.00 -10.60 19.13
C GLY A 228 -2.25 -11.38 18.71
N GLN A 229 -3.24 -10.73 18.09
CA GLN A 229 -4.50 -11.32 17.63
C GLN A 229 -5.05 -10.54 16.43
N GLU A 230 -5.89 -11.18 15.60
CA GLU A 230 -6.60 -10.48 14.53
C GLU A 230 -7.59 -9.42 15.09
N PRO A 231 -8.03 -8.45 14.27
CA PRO A 231 -9.12 -7.56 14.66
C PRO A 231 -10.35 -8.35 15.11
N GLU A 232 -11.15 -7.78 16.02
CA GLU A 232 -12.44 -8.34 16.38
C GLU A 232 -13.39 -8.38 15.17
N LYS A 233 -13.40 -7.28 14.42
CA LYS A 233 -14.13 -7.17 13.15
C LYS A 233 -13.51 -6.09 12.25
N THR A 234 -13.66 -6.28 10.95
CA THR A 234 -13.48 -5.26 9.91
C THR A 234 -14.73 -5.05 9.08
N TYR A 235 -15.74 -5.90 9.27
CA TYR A 235 -17.08 -5.81 8.73
C TYR A 235 -18.08 -6.28 9.81
N ASN A 236 -19.33 -5.83 9.89
CA ASN A 236 -19.85 -4.60 9.33
C ASN A 236 -19.67 -3.43 10.33
N THR A 237 -19.73 -2.19 9.83
CA THR A 237 -19.59 -0.98 10.63
C THR A 237 -20.83 -0.61 11.43
N GLY A 238 -21.99 -1.14 11.05
CA GLY A 238 -23.31 -0.71 11.53
C GLY A 238 -24.03 0.25 10.60
N LEU A 239 -23.54 0.46 9.37
CA LEU A 239 -24.26 1.17 8.30
C LEU A 239 -25.65 0.54 8.10
N ILE A 240 -26.72 1.36 8.16
CA ILE A 240 -28.09 0.91 7.88
C ILE A 240 -28.60 1.54 6.59
N SER A 241 -29.04 0.68 5.68
CA SER A 241 -29.56 1.04 4.37
C SER A 241 -30.63 0.03 3.91
N PRO A 242 -31.59 0.42 3.02
CA PRO A 242 -32.57 -0.51 2.45
C PRO A 242 -31.98 -1.74 1.75
N TYR A 243 -30.75 -1.65 1.26
CA TYR A 243 -30.09 -2.70 0.47
C TYR A 243 -28.80 -3.22 1.12
N MET A 244 -28.57 -2.88 2.40
CA MET A 244 -27.38 -3.32 3.13
C MET A 244 -27.30 -4.85 3.15
N ASP A 245 -26.08 -5.36 3.17
CA ASP A 245 -25.83 -6.74 3.52
C ASP A 245 -26.17 -6.98 5.01
N THR A 246 -26.68 -8.18 5.29
CA THR A 246 -27.18 -8.61 6.60
C THR A 246 -26.30 -9.69 7.23
N ASP A 247 -25.18 -10.02 6.60
CA ASP A 247 -24.20 -10.94 7.12
C ASP A 247 -23.66 -10.49 8.50
N PRO A 248 -23.31 -11.45 9.37
CA PRO A 248 -22.85 -11.14 10.72
C PRO A 248 -21.48 -10.42 10.69
N PRO A 249 -21.18 -9.59 11.72
CA PRO A 249 -19.87 -8.98 11.83
C PRO A 249 -18.74 -10.01 11.87
N CYS A 250 -17.68 -9.77 11.12
CA CYS A 250 -16.50 -10.60 11.02
C CYS A 250 -15.25 -9.79 10.61
N THR A 251 -14.09 -10.44 10.66
CA THR A 251 -12.84 -9.90 10.12
C THR A 251 -12.61 -10.50 8.74
N VAL A 252 -12.69 -9.66 7.72
CA VAL A 252 -12.54 -10.04 6.31
C VAL A 252 -11.50 -9.20 5.59
N ASP A 253 -11.25 -7.97 6.04
CA ASP A 253 -10.14 -7.14 5.57
C ASP A 253 -8.82 -7.44 6.29
N TYR A 254 -7.73 -7.47 5.54
CA TYR A 254 -6.39 -7.74 6.07
C TYR A 254 -5.29 -7.01 5.31
N ILE A 255 -4.18 -6.77 6.01
CA ILE A 255 -2.88 -6.44 5.42
C ILE A 255 -1.92 -7.55 5.78
N PHE A 256 -1.47 -8.29 4.79
CA PHE A 256 -0.48 -9.35 4.93
C PHE A 256 0.87 -8.88 4.39
N TYR A 257 1.96 -9.42 4.89
CA TYR A 257 3.28 -9.09 4.34
C TYR A 257 4.28 -10.22 4.53
N ARG A 258 5.35 -10.16 3.76
CA ARG A 258 6.54 -11.01 3.97
C ARG A 258 7.80 -10.33 3.45
N PRO A 259 8.95 -10.56 4.10
CA PRO A 259 10.25 -10.24 3.52
C PRO A 259 10.44 -10.96 2.18
N GLY A 260 11.20 -10.35 1.27
CA GLY A 260 11.55 -10.96 0.01
C GLY A 260 12.42 -12.20 0.19
N LYS A 261 12.36 -13.12 -0.78
CA LYS A 261 13.22 -14.30 -0.76
C LYS A 261 14.69 -13.85 -0.83
N GLY A 262 15.51 -14.36 0.09
CA GLY A 262 16.91 -13.95 0.23
C GLY A 262 17.13 -12.68 1.05
N MET A 263 16.07 -11.98 1.47
CA MET A 263 16.18 -10.91 2.47
C MET A 263 16.25 -11.52 3.88
N SER A 264 16.93 -10.82 4.80
CA SER A 264 16.85 -11.16 6.22
C SER A 264 15.39 -11.02 6.71
N PRO A 265 14.92 -11.86 7.65
CA PRO A 265 13.64 -11.64 8.32
C PRO A 265 13.49 -10.23 8.91
N ASP A 266 14.61 -9.62 9.34
CA ASP A 266 14.65 -8.25 9.89
C ASP A 266 14.63 -7.14 8.84
N ALA A 267 14.63 -7.48 7.55
CA ALA A 267 14.68 -6.50 6.47
C ALA A 267 13.36 -5.75 6.27
N VAL A 268 12.26 -6.26 6.83
CA VAL A 268 10.96 -5.59 6.87
C VAL A 268 10.46 -5.64 8.30
N LYS A 269 10.34 -4.47 8.94
CA LYS A 269 9.88 -4.37 10.32
C LYS A 269 8.54 -3.68 10.36
N LEU A 270 7.53 -4.38 10.86
CA LEU A 270 6.25 -3.78 11.18
C LEU A 270 6.39 -2.79 12.35
N LYS A 271 5.88 -1.58 12.19
CA LYS A 271 5.97 -0.48 13.16
C LYS A 271 4.62 -0.10 13.75
N TYR A 272 3.56 -0.33 12.99
CA TYR A 272 2.20 0.08 13.33
C TYR A 272 1.20 -0.75 12.55
N ALA A 273 0.09 -1.14 13.18
CA ALA A 273 -1.10 -1.64 12.50
C ALA A 273 -2.36 -1.21 13.27
N LYS A 274 -3.42 -0.78 12.57
CA LYS A 274 -4.65 -0.32 13.21
C LYS A 274 -5.88 -0.40 12.29
N VAL A 275 -7.04 -0.74 12.87
CA VAL A 275 -8.38 -0.49 12.31
C VAL A 275 -8.76 0.97 12.58
N MET A 276 -9.17 1.70 11.54
CA MET A 276 -9.56 3.12 11.62
C MET A 276 -11.00 3.32 11.13
N GLY A 277 -11.50 4.55 11.17
CA GLY A 277 -12.81 4.90 10.60
C GLY A 277 -14.02 4.36 11.37
N ASP A 278 -13.90 4.18 12.68
CA ASP A 278 -14.93 3.63 13.57
C ASP A 278 -16.00 4.63 14.02
N ALA A 279 -15.87 5.90 13.62
CA ALA A 279 -16.85 6.94 13.91
C ALA A 279 -17.98 6.99 12.86
N HIS A 280 -19.23 6.99 13.33
CA HIS A 280 -20.43 7.28 12.52
C HIS A 280 -20.63 8.78 12.32
N ASP A 281 -21.63 9.15 11.52
CA ASP A 281 -22.08 10.54 11.41
C ASP A 281 -22.59 11.07 12.76
N PRO A 282 -22.21 12.28 13.19
CA PRO A 282 -22.62 12.82 14.49
C PRO A 282 -24.13 13.05 14.61
N GLU A 283 -24.86 13.22 13.50
CA GLU A 283 -26.31 13.47 13.48
C GLU A 283 -27.11 12.20 13.15
N ASP A 284 -26.47 11.22 12.49
CA ASP A 284 -27.09 9.92 12.16
C ASP A 284 -26.13 8.75 12.43
N HIS A 285 -26.35 8.07 13.56
CA HIS A 285 -25.51 6.94 14.00
C HIS A 285 -25.61 5.71 13.09
N THR A 286 -26.51 5.73 12.10
CA THR A 286 -26.66 4.67 11.11
C THR A 286 -25.81 4.89 9.86
N ILE A 287 -25.07 6.01 9.77
CA ILE A 287 -24.22 6.34 8.63
C ILE A 287 -22.75 6.18 9.01
N TYR A 288 -22.05 5.37 8.23
CA TYR A 288 -20.60 5.18 8.28
C TYR A 288 -20.02 5.39 6.88
N GLY A 289 -18.72 5.69 6.78
CA GLY A 289 -18.07 5.89 5.48
C GLY A 289 -18.18 4.69 4.54
N SER A 290 -18.23 3.48 5.09
CA SER A 290 -18.50 2.22 4.40
C SER A 290 -19.12 1.24 5.41
N ASP A 291 -19.62 0.11 4.96
CA ASP A 291 -19.93 -1.06 5.78
C ASP A 291 -18.66 -1.80 6.25
N HIS A 292 -17.50 -1.53 5.64
CA HIS A 292 -16.19 -1.98 6.12
C HIS A 292 -15.43 -0.90 6.92
N TYR A 293 -14.58 -1.32 7.86
CA TYR A 293 -13.58 -0.47 8.50
C TYR A 293 -12.25 -0.53 7.74
N PRO A 294 -11.60 0.60 7.43
CA PRO A 294 -10.27 0.57 6.83
C PRO A 294 -9.20 0.05 7.81
N LEU A 295 -8.19 -0.60 7.24
CA LEU A 295 -6.98 -1.03 7.94
C LEU A 295 -5.78 -0.27 7.42
N VAL A 296 -4.82 0.02 8.31
CA VAL A 296 -3.55 0.64 7.96
C VAL A 296 -2.38 -0.06 8.66
N ALA A 297 -1.26 -0.16 7.97
CA ALA A 297 0.01 -0.66 8.51
C ALA A 297 1.19 0.21 8.08
N GLU A 298 2.22 0.30 8.92
CA GLU A 298 3.47 1.03 8.65
C GLU A 298 4.65 0.09 8.80
N PHE A 299 5.54 0.11 7.81
CA PHE A 299 6.72 -0.74 7.73
C PHE A 299 7.98 0.10 7.60
N ASP A 300 9.05 -0.28 8.31
CA ASP A 300 10.41 0.14 8.01
C ASP A 300 11.06 -0.97 7.15
N ILE A 301 11.46 -0.64 5.92
CA ILE A 301 12.10 -1.54 4.96
C ILE A 301 13.58 -1.20 4.89
N GLN A 302 14.45 -2.16 5.17
CA GLN A 302 15.89 -1.97 5.05
C GLN A 302 16.29 -1.80 3.58
N ILE A 303 17.09 -0.77 3.30
CA ILE A 303 17.60 -0.48 1.96
C ILE A 303 19.13 -0.41 1.99
N LYS A 304 19.76 -0.83 0.90
CA LYS A 304 21.22 -0.79 0.78
C LYS A 304 21.69 0.66 0.58
N PRO A 305 22.85 1.03 1.16
CA PRO A 305 23.50 2.28 0.81
C PRO A 305 23.77 2.33 -0.69
N ILE A 306 23.55 3.49 -1.31
CA ILE A 306 23.90 3.70 -2.72
C ILE A 306 25.42 3.84 -2.81
N GLU A 307 26.11 2.84 -3.37
CA GLU A 307 27.55 2.91 -3.61
C GLU A 307 27.89 4.17 -4.43
N GLY A 308 28.68 5.06 -3.85
CA GLY A 308 29.09 6.33 -4.48
C GLY A 308 28.36 7.57 -3.98
N SER A 309 27.37 7.47 -3.07
CA SER A 309 26.79 8.65 -2.41
C SER A 309 27.60 9.14 -1.20
N ALA A 310 28.88 8.78 -1.11
CA ALA A 310 29.78 9.41 -0.17
C ALA A 310 29.71 10.91 -0.44
N HIS A 311 28.98 11.62 0.43
CA HIS A 311 29.05 13.06 0.50
C HIS A 311 30.53 13.37 0.58
N SER A 312 31.08 13.87 -0.53
CA SER A 312 32.35 14.55 -0.54
C SER A 312 32.15 15.78 0.33
N SER A 313 32.23 15.60 1.63
CA SER A 313 32.72 16.61 2.56
C SER A 313 34.22 16.80 2.29
N GLU A 314 34.57 17.06 1.02
CA GLU A 314 35.74 17.85 0.74
C GLU A 314 35.39 19.23 1.27
N SER A 315 35.83 19.47 2.50
CA SER A 315 36.04 20.80 3.02
C SER A 315 36.69 21.64 1.91
N GLU A 316 35.94 22.58 1.33
CA GLU A 316 36.51 23.68 0.58
C GLU A 316 37.42 24.46 1.55
N SER A 317 38.67 24.03 1.67
CA SER A 317 39.74 24.89 2.12
C SER A 317 39.87 25.97 1.05
N VAL A 318 39.30 27.14 1.34
CA VAL A 318 39.49 28.38 0.59
C VAL A 318 40.99 28.66 0.54
N LEU A 319 41.66 28.18 -0.51
CA LEU A 319 43.00 28.57 -0.88
C LEU A 319 42.89 29.60 -2.00
N HIS A 320 43.12 30.86 -1.59
CA HIS A 320 43.47 31.97 -2.46
C HIS A 320 44.40 31.52 -3.60
N GLN A 321 43.97 31.68 -4.85
CA GLN A 321 44.89 31.99 -5.93
C GLN A 321 44.36 33.08 -6.86
N ASN A 322 45.28 34.00 -7.12
CA ASN A 322 45.16 35.23 -7.86
C ASN A 322 44.91 35.02 -9.36
N LYS A 323 44.21 36.01 -9.94
CA LYS A 323 44.41 36.65 -11.25
C LYS A 323 44.96 35.77 -12.39
N PHE A 324 44.18 35.66 -13.47
CA PHE A 324 44.65 36.16 -14.77
C PHE A 324 43.45 36.58 -15.63
N VAL A 325 43.48 37.85 -16.04
CA VAL A 325 42.60 38.46 -17.03
C VAL A 325 43.13 38.03 -18.40
N HIS A 326 42.31 37.37 -19.22
CA HIS A 326 42.55 37.34 -20.66
C HIS A 326 41.26 37.69 -21.42
N HIS A 327 41.33 38.80 -22.14
CA HIS A 327 40.40 39.19 -23.20
C HIS A 327 40.27 38.08 -24.25
N GLN A 328 39.03 37.77 -24.64
CA GLN A 328 38.75 37.25 -25.98
C GLN A 328 37.63 38.05 -26.62
N HIS A 329 37.92 38.49 -27.85
CA HIS A 329 37.05 39.24 -28.74
C HIS A 329 35.87 38.40 -29.22
N HIS A 330 34.69 39.02 -29.21
CA HIS A 330 33.57 38.62 -30.04
C HIS A 330 33.91 38.82 -31.51
N VAL A 331 33.87 37.75 -32.30
CA VAL A 331 33.60 37.83 -33.74
C VAL A 331 32.25 37.17 -33.96
N ALA A 332 31.27 38.02 -34.28
CA ALA A 332 29.99 37.61 -34.82
C ALA A 332 30.19 37.19 -36.29
N MET A 333 29.59 36.07 -36.69
CA MET A 333 29.33 35.80 -38.11
C MET A 333 27.85 35.47 -38.29
N VAL A 334 27.29 36.20 -39.25
CA VAL A 334 25.92 36.22 -39.72
C VAL A 334 25.79 35.25 -40.89
N LEU A 335 24.70 34.48 -40.87
CA LEU A 335 23.89 33.91 -41.96
C LEU A 335 24.53 33.61 -43.33
N GLN A 336 24.32 32.38 -43.79
CA GLN A 336 23.55 32.09 -45.02
C GLN A 336 22.59 30.93 -44.79
#